data_AF-A0A6A3P478-F1
#
_entry.id   AF-A0A6A3P478-F1
#
_cell.length_a   1.000
_cell.length_b   1.000
_cell.length_c   1.000
_cell.angle_alpha   90.00
_cell.angle_beta   90.00
_cell.angle_gamma   90.00
#
_symmetry.space_group_name_H-M   'P 1'
#
loop_
_entity.id
_entity.type
_entity.pdbx_description
1 polymer ?
#
loop_
_entity_poly.entity_id
_entity_poly.type
_entity_poly.pdbx_seq_one_letter_code
_entity_poly.pdbx_strand_id
1 'polypeptide(L)'
;MVDTSDAVKAAVLRAARVLVFLVLNYALASTGFVVIVFGVAFSLGSLALCCLGVVMFQGLLYLAPLLARLDVALHNFVEPAENKLYGQIPHYGESGSYLTRPSLAVLLYFSTAKLGVGVLSAMVVVIPFSMPIHALTSPLFRDEYFSEGWFNLTAFMAVATALLVSGFVAMPHVARLSCVTTRLLCREVFSTIYTRDYVPSVPQQPLDSTLPSYGTKQPTQQV
;
A
#
# COMPACT_ATOMS: atom_id res chain seq x y z
N MET A 1 29.32 20.00 18.57
CA MET A 1 27.99 20.58 18.78
C MET A 1 27.21 20.29 17.50
N VAL A 2 26.60 19.11 17.41
CA VAL A 2 25.77 18.74 16.24
C VAL A 2 24.56 19.67 16.28
N ASP A 3 24.41 20.46 15.23
CA ASP A 3 23.53 21.61 15.16
C ASP A 3 22.06 21.15 15.32
N THR A 4 21.39 21.60 16.38
CA THR A 4 19.99 21.26 16.67
C THR A 4 19.06 21.63 15.52
N SER A 5 19.45 22.62 14.71
CA SER A 5 18.78 23.00 13.45
C SER A 5 18.70 21.85 12.44
N ASP A 6 19.77 21.06 12.28
CA ASP A 6 19.80 20.00 11.25
C ASP A 6 18.97 18.78 11.65
N ALA A 7 18.93 18.46 12.95
CA ALA A 7 18.06 17.41 13.49
C ALA A 7 16.58 17.76 13.30
N VAL A 8 16.19 19.02 13.55
CA VAL A 8 14.82 19.49 13.36
C VAL A 8 14.43 19.45 11.88
N LYS A 9 15.28 19.94 10.97
CA LYS A 9 15.03 19.86 9.52
C LYS A 9 14.82 18.43 9.06
N ALA A 10 15.67 17.50 9.50
CA ALA A 10 15.54 16.08 9.14
C ALA A 10 14.23 15.47 9.66
N ALA A 11 13.82 15.80 10.90
CA ALA A 11 12.55 15.35 11.47
C ALA A 11 11.34 15.90 10.69
N VAL A 12 11.36 17.18 10.34
CA VAL A 12 10.28 17.84 9.55
C VAL A 12 10.18 17.22 8.17
N LEU A 13 11.30 17.02 7.47
CA LEU A 13 11.30 16.37 6.16
C LEU A 13 10.77 14.92 6.23
N ARG A 14 11.13 14.18 7.28
CA ARG A 14 10.62 12.83 7.50
C ARG A 14 9.12 12.83 7.76
N ALA A 15 8.63 13.72 8.62
CA ALA A 15 7.20 13.86 8.90
C ALA A 15 6.42 14.26 7.64
N ALA A 16 6.91 15.21 6.86
CA ALA A 16 6.32 15.62 5.59
C ALA A 16 6.25 14.47 4.59
N ARG A 17 7.33 13.68 4.48
CA ARG A 17 7.37 12.48 3.62
C ARG A 17 6.33 11.45 4.03
N VAL A 18 6.18 11.18 5.33
CA VAL A 18 5.15 10.28 5.87
C VAL A 18 3.74 10.83 5.62
N LEU A 19 3.54 12.14 5.79
CA LEU A 19 2.25 12.78 5.50
C LEU A 19 1.85 12.60 4.03
N VAL A 20 2.76 12.89 3.10
CA VAL A 20 2.55 12.67 1.66
C VAL A 20 2.24 11.21 1.37
N PHE A 21 2.97 10.28 2.00
CA PHE A 21 2.69 8.85 1.89
C PHE A 21 1.27 8.49 2.34
N LEU A 22 0.80 8.98 3.50
CA LEU A 22 -0.53 8.65 4.02
C LEU A 22 -1.66 9.17 3.11
N VAL A 23 -1.50 10.38 2.56
CA VAL A 23 -2.45 10.96 1.60
C VAL A 23 -2.50 10.14 0.32
N LEU A 24 -1.35 9.84 -0.26
CA LEU A 24 -1.27 9.01 -1.47
C LEU A 24 -1.76 7.58 -1.22
N ASN A 25 -1.52 7.02 -0.03
CA ASN A 25 -1.98 5.70 0.37
C ASN A 25 -3.51 5.63 0.42
N TYR A 26 -4.15 6.64 1.02
CA TYR A 26 -5.60 6.74 0.99
C TYR A 26 -6.14 6.95 -0.43
N ALA A 27 -5.52 7.82 -1.23
CA ALA A 27 -5.95 8.07 -2.61
C ALA A 27 -5.87 6.81 -3.47
N LEU A 28 -4.76 6.06 -3.37
CA LEU A 28 -4.57 4.80 -4.11
C LEU A 28 -5.55 3.72 -3.62
N ALA A 29 -5.73 3.57 -2.31
CA ALA A 29 -6.63 2.58 -1.72
C ALA A 29 -8.10 2.85 -2.09
N SER A 30 -8.55 4.10 -1.95
CA SER A 30 -9.92 4.50 -2.27
C SER A 30 -10.22 4.41 -3.76
N THR A 31 -9.33 4.92 -4.61
CA THR A 31 -9.48 4.81 -6.08
C THR A 31 -9.50 3.35 -6.51
N GLY A 32 -8.58 2.54 -6.00
CA GLY A 32 -8.53 1.10 -6.26
C GLY A 32 -9.85 0.43 -5.84
N PHE A 33 -10.31 0.64 -4.61
CA PHE A 33 -11.56 0.08 -4.11
C PHE A 33 -12.76 0.45 -5.00
N VAL A 34 -12.92 1.73 -5.31
CA VAL A 34 -14.03 2.23 -6.16
C VAL A 34 -13.97 1.55 -7.52
N VAL A 35 -12.84 1.62 -8.23
CA VAL A 35 -12.71 1.02 -9.57
C VAL A 35 -12.97 -0.48 -9.55
N ILE A 36 -12.51 -1.20 -8.52
CA ILE A 36 -12.69 -2.65 -8.41
C ILE A 36 -14.14 -3.00 -8.11
N VAL A 37 -14.77 -2.38 -7.11
CA VAL A 37 -16.14 -2.72 -6.71
C VAL A 37 -17.13 -2.38 -7.83
N PHE A 38 -17.03 -1.17 -8.38
CA PHE A 38 -17.90 -0.78 -9.50
C PHE A 38 -17.60 -1.59 -10.75
N GLY A 39 -16.33 -1.88 -11.03
CA GLY A 39 -15.95 -2.72 -12.17
C GLY A 39 -16.49 -4.15 -12.05
N VAL A 40 -16.40 -4.77 -10.88
CA VAL A 40 -16.95 -6.13 -10.64
C VAL A 40 -18.46 -6.11 -10.73
N ALA A 41 -19.13 -5.15 -10.08
CA ALA A 41 -20.59 -5.02 -10.15
C ALA A 41 -21.08 -4.80 -11.59
N PHE A 42 -20.39 -3.94 -12.36
CA PHE A 42 -20.70 -3.70 -13.76
C PHE A 42 -20.43 -4.93 -14.63
N SER A 43 -19.36 -5.68 -14.35
CA SER A 43 -19.04 -6.93 -15.05
C SER A 43 -20.14 -7.97 -14.82
N LEU A 44 -20.59 -8.13 -13.57
CA LEU A 44 -21.67 -9.04 -13.20
C LEU A 44 -23.02 -8.62 -13.80
N GLY A 45 -23.37 -7.33 -13.74
CA GLY A 45 -24.59 -6.80 -14.33
C GLY A 45 -24.62 -6.93 -15.85
N SER A 46 -23.46 -6.83 -16.51
CA SER A 46 -23.32 -6.93 -17.96
C SER A 46 -23.10 -8.35 -18.47
N LEU A 47 -23.17 -9.38 -17.61
CA LEU A 47 -23.10 -10.79 -18.03
C LEU A 47 -24.24 -11.14 -19.01
N ALA A 48 -25.41 -10.53 -18.80
CA ALA A 48 -26.58 -10.74 -19.66
C ALA A 48 -26.42 -10.12 -21.07
N LEU A 49 -25.48 -9.19 -21.26
CA LEU A 49 -25.31 -8.39 -22.49
C LEU A 49 -24.24 -8.97 -23.44
N CYS A 50 -24.08 -10.30 -23.50
CA CYS A 50 -23.18 -11.01 -24.42
C CYS A 50 -21.71 -10.54 -24.37
N CYS A 51 -20.89 -11.19 -23.53
CA CYS A 51 -19.43 -11.06 -23.41
C CYS A 51 -18.88 -9.72 -22.87
N LEU A 52 -19.67 -8.64 -22.86
CA LEU A 52 -19.21 -7.34 -22.34
C LEU A 52 -18.76 -7.42 -20.87
N GLY A 53 -19.47 -8.18 -20.04
CA GLY A 53 -19.05 -8.43 -18.66
C GLY A 53 -17.69 -9.12 -18.53
N VAL A 54 -17.37 -10.05 -19.44
CA VAL A 54 -16.07 -10.76 -19.44
C VAL A 54 -14.94 -9.81 -19.83
N VAL A 55 -15.15 -8.97 -20.84
CA VAL A 55 -14.15 -7.97 -21.27
C VAL A 55 -13.84 -6.99 -20.14
N MET A 56 -14.86 -6.50 -19.43
CA MET A 56 -14.67 -5.59 -18.30
C MET A 56 -13.92 -6.25 -17.15
N PHE A 57 -14.27 -7.50 -16.82
CA PHE A 57 -13.56 -8.25 -15.78
C PHE A 57 -12.10 -8.52 -16.16
N GLN A 58 -11.83 -8.85 -17.42
CA GLN A 58 -10.47 -9.01 -17.92
C GLN A 58 -9.69 -7.70 -17.84
N GLY A 59 -10.33 -6.56 -18.12
CA GLY A 59 -9.78 -5.23 -17.90
C GLY A 59 -9.36 -4.97 -16.45
N LEU A 60 -10.15 -5.40 -15.47
CA LEU A 60 -9.79 -5.31 -14.04
C LEU A 60 -8.57 -6.18 -13.70
N LEU A 61 -8.49 -7.38 -14.27
CA LEU A 61 -7.33 -8.25 -14.07
C LEU A 61 -6.06 -7.64 -14.70
N TYR A 62 -6.17 -6.93 -15.82
CA TYR A 62 -5.08 -6.14 -16.39
C TYR A 62 -4.67 -4.93 -15.51
N LEU A 63 -5.63 -4.32 -14.81
CA LEU A 63 -5.38 -3.20 -13.92
C LEU A 63 -4.66 -3.61 -12.61
N ALA A 64 -4.91 -4.83 -12.13
CA ALA A 64 -4.37 -5.32 -10.87
C ALA A 64 -2.83 -5.22 -10.75
N PRO A 65 -2.02 -5.69 -11.73
CA PRO A 65 -0.57 -5.48 -11.70
C PRO A 65 -0.14 -4.01 -11.62
N LEU A 66 -0.88 -3.10 -12.25
CA LEU A 66 -0.59 -1.67 -12.20
C LEU A 66 -0.84 -1.09 -10.80
N LEU A 67 -1.96 -1.47 -10.18
CA LEU A 67 -2.24 -1.10 -8.77
C LEU A 67 -1.15 -1.63 -7.83
N ALA A 68 -0.72 -2.88 -8.00
CA ALA A 68 0.37 -3.46 -7.21
C ALA A 68 1.71 -2.71 -7.41
N ARG A 69 2.05 -2.32 -8.64
CA ARG A 69 3.26 -1.53 -8.93
C ARG A 69 3.23 -0.15 -8.27
N LEU A 70 2.08 0.53 -8.36
CA LEU A 70 1.89 1.82 -7.68
C LEU A 70 2.02 1.66 -6.16
N ASP A 71 1.50 0.58 -5.60
CA ASP A 71 1.59 0.32 -4.16
C ASP A 71 3.03 0.04 -3.71
N VAL A 72 3.77 -0.75 -4.48
CA VAL A 72 5.19 -1.00 -4.24
C VAL A 72 6.01 0.30 -4.37
N ALA A 73 5.71 1.14 -5.37
CA ALA A 73 6.36 2.44 -5.52
C ALA A 73 6.09 3.34 -4.30
N LEU A 74 4.86 3.32 -3.79
CA LEU A 74 4.48 4.07 -2.60
C LEU A 74 5.16 3.53 -1.33
N HIS A 75 5.25 2.21 -1.16
CA HIS A 75 6.03 1.57 -0.09
C HIS A 75 7.50 1.99 -0.14
N ASN A 76 8.12 1.92 -1.31
CA ASN A 76 9.52 2.33 -1.52
C ASN A 76 9.74 3.84 -1.34
N PHE A 77 8.68 4.63 -1.47
CA PHE A 77 8.73 6.06 -1.21
C PHE A 77 8.86 6.38 0.27
N VAL A 78 8.36 5.57 1.22
CA VAL A 78 8.52 5.87 2.66
C VAL A 78 9.65 5.06 3.31
N GLU A 79 9.90 3.84 2.84
CA GLU A 79 10.86 2.95 3.51
C GLU A 79 12.33 3.28 3.26
N PRO A 80 13.20 2.96 4.26
CA PRO A 80 14.63 3.10 4.12
C PRO A 80 15.19 2.05 3.15
N ALA A 81 16.42 2.25 2.68
CA ALA A 81 16.98 1.55 1.53
C ALA A 81 17.07 0.02 1.71
N GLU A 82 17.15 -0.44 2.96
CA GLU A 82 17.23 -1.85 3.36
C GLU A 82 15.89 -2.56 3.16
N ASN A 83 14.78 -1.86 3.44
CA ASN A 83 13.40 -2.39 3.39
C ASN A 83 12.69 -2.14 2.06
N LYS A 84 13.39 -1.62 1.05
CA LYS A 84 12.84 -1.44 -0.28
C LYS A 84 12.57 -2.79 -0.95
N LEU A 85 11.44 -2.86 -1.63
CA LEU A 85 11.02 -3.99 -2.43
C LEU A 85 11.57 -3.80 -3.85
N TYR A 86 12.29 -4.80 -4.34
CA TYR A 86 12.86 -4.87 -5.68
C TYR A 86 12.29 -6.07 -6.41
N GLY A 87 12.32 -6.04 -7.74
CA GLY A 87 11.82 -7.11 -8.59
C GLY A 87 10.80 -6.61 -9.61
N GLN A 88 10.35 -7.54 -10.46
CA GLN A 88 9.41 -7.25 -11.53
C GLN A 88 8.07 -7.91 -11.23
N ILE A 89 7.01 -7.09 -11.20
CA ILE A 89 5.64 -7.57 -11.22
C ILE A 89 5.33 -7.92 -12.68
N PRO A 90 5.08 -9.20 -13.02
CA PRO A 90 4.84 -9.62 -14.40
C PRO A 90 3.58 -8.94 -14.97
N HIS A 91 3.56 -8.69 -16.28
CA HIS A 91 2.34 -8.16 -16.92
C HIS A 91 1.29 -9.26 -16.99
N TYR A 92 0.02 -8.87 -16.85
CA TYR A 92 -1.08 -9.80 -17.04
C TYR A 92 -1.06 -10.35 -18.48
N GLY A 93 -1.00 -11.68 -18.63
CA GLY A 93 -0.95 -12.38 -19.92
C GLY A 93 0.45 -12.84 -20.37
N GLU A 94 1.53 -12.45 -19.70
CA GLU A 94 2.91 -12.75 -20.12
C GLU A 94 3.35 -14.21 -19.82
N SER A 95 2.65 -14.94 -18.95
CA SER A 95 3.03 -16.29 -18.48
C SER A 95 1.89 -17.33 -18.43
N GLY A 96 0.85 -17.17 -19.26
CA GLY A 96 -0.27 -18.12 -19.34
C GLY A 96 -1.21 -18.11 -18.11
N SER A 97 -2.08 -19.11 -18.01
CA SER A 97 -3.22 -19.21 -17.07
C SER A 97 -2.90 -19.15 -15.57
N TYR A 98 -1.61 -19.10 -15.19
CA TYR A 98 -1.16 -19.04 -13.80
C TYR A 98 -1.27 -17.63 -13.15
N LEU A 99 -1.48 -16.56 -13.94
CA LEU A 99 -1.57 -15.18 -13.44
C LEU A 99 -2.97 -14.71 -12.99
N THR A 100 -4.02 -15.50 -13.21
CA THR A 100 -5.37 -15.16 -12.75
C THR A 100 -5.45 -15.11 -11.22
N ARG A 101 -4.73 -16.02 -10.54
CA ARG A 101 -4.65 -16.05 -9.07
C ARG A 101 -3.99 -14.80 -8.48
N PRO A 102 -2.77 -14.40 -8.91
CA PRO A 102 -2.14 -13.18 -8.43
C PRO A 102 -2.98 -11.91 -8.64
N SER A 103 -3.58 -11.77 -9.82
CA SER A 103 -4.36 -10.58 -10.16
C SER A 103 -5.62 -10.49 -9.31
N LEU A 104 -6.33 -11.62 -9.11
CA LEU A 104 -7.47 -11.70 -8.21
C LEU A 104 -7.06 -11.39 -6.76
N ALA A 105 -5.94 -11.93 -6.27
CA ALA A 105 -5.45 -11.64 -4.93
C ALA A 105 -5.18 -10.15 -4.72
N VAL A 106 -4.61 -9.46 -5.72
CA VAL A 106 -4.42 -8.01 -5.68
C VAL A 106 -5.76 -7.26 -5.67
N LEU A 107 -6.75 -7.69 -6.48
CA LEU A 107 -8.08 -7.08 -6.46
C LEU A 107 -8.73 -7.21 -5.06
N LEU A 108 -8.66 -8.40 -4.45
CA LEU A 108 -9.17 -8.64 -3.10
C LEU A 108 -8.41 -7.82 -2.05
N TYR A 109 -7.09 -7.72 -2.18
CA TYR A 109 -6.25 -6.92 -1.30
C TYR A 109 -6.67 -5.45 -1.33
N PHE A 110 -6.82 -4.88 -2.53
CA PHE A 110 -7.25 -3.50 -2.70
C PHE A 110 -8.67 -3.28 -2.20
N SER A 111 -9.56 -4.27 -2.36
CA SER A 111 -10.94 -4.15 -1.93
C SER A 111 -11.13 -4.31 -0.41
N THR A 112 -10.15 -4.87 0.30
CA THR A 112 -10.26 -5.21 1.74
C THR A 112 -9.15 -4.56 2.57
N ALA A 113 -8.00 -5.23 2.70
CA ALA A 113 -6.91 -4.84 3.58
C ALA A 113 -6.36 -3.46 3.23
N LYS A 114 -6.14 -3.17 1.94
CA LYS A 114 -5.63 -1.86 1.53
C LYS A 114 -6.61 -0.75 1.84
N LEU A 115 -7.90 -0.96 1.58
CA LEU A 115 -8.92 0.02 1.93
C LEU A 115 -8.90 0.32 3.42
N GLY A 116 -8.86 -0.71 4.27
CA GLY A 116 -8.80 -0.54 5.73
C GLY A 116 -7.60 0.32 6.17
N VAL A 117 -6.41 0.01 5.67
CA VAL A 117 -5.21 0.81 5.99
C VAL A 117 -5.23 2.20 5.35
N GLY A 118 -5.82 2.33 4.16
CA GLY A 118 -6.05 3.62 3.49
C GLY A 118 -6.97 4.52 4.31
N VAL A 119 -8.09 3.99 4.81
CA VAL A 119 -9.01 4.72 5.69
C VAL A 119 -8.33 5.12 6.99
N LEU A 120 -7.55 4.23 7.62
CA LEU A 120 -6.74 4.58 8.78
C LEU A 120 -5.76 5.71 8.47
N SER A 121 -5.16 5.71 7.28
CA SER A 121 -4.26 6.78 6.82
C SER A 121 -5.00 8.11 6.71
N ALA A 122 -6.20 8.12 6.15
CA ALA A 122 -7.05 9.30 6.10
C ALA A 122 -7.47 9.77 7.50
N MET A 123 -7.88 8.87 8.40
CA MET A 123 -8.30 9.24 9.76
C MET A 123 -7.17 9.94 10.52
N VAL A 124 -5.94 9.41 10.45
CA VAL A 124 -4.77 10.01 11.12
C VAL A 124 -4.38 11.36 10.53
N VAL A 125 -4.75 11.66 9.28
CA VAL A 125 -4.50 12.98 8.67
C VAL A 125 -5.69 13.93 8.89
N VAL A 126 -6.93 13.48 8.78
CA VAL A 126 -8.11 14.34 8.85
C VAL A 126 -8.43 14.73 10.28
N ILE A 127 -8.39 13.78 11.24
CA ILE A 127 -8.78 14.06 12.63
C ILE A 127 -7.94 15.18 13.25
N PRO A 128 -6.60 15.16 13.18
CA PRO A 128 -5.77 16.19 13.80
C PRO A 128 -5.90 17.57 13.17
N PHE A 129 -6.14 17.61 11.86
CA PHE A 129 -6.18 18.85 11.10
C PHE A 129 -7.59 19.42 10.95
N SER A 130 -8.64 18.64 11.21
CA SER A 130 -10.04 19.05 11.06
C SER A 130 -10.38 20.31 11.87
N MET A 131 -10.04 20.33 13.15
CA MET A 131 -10.32 21.45 14.07
C MET A 131 -9.55 22.74 13.70
N PRO A 132 -8.22 22.71 13.48
CA PRO A 132 -7.50 23.88 12.99
C PRO A 132 -8.03 24.42 11.67
N ILE A 133 -8.32 23.54 10.69
CA ILE A 133 -8.86 23.95 9.40
C ILE A 133 -10.23 24.60 9.57
N HIS A 134 -11.10 24.02 10.40
CA HIS A 134 -12.43 24.58 10.65
C HIS A 134 -12.35 25.98 11.28
N ALA A 135 -11.47 26.17 12.28
CA ALA A 135 -11.26 27.47 12.90
C ALA A 135 -10.66 28.53 11.95
N LEU A 136 -9.87 28.11 10.95
CA LEU A 136 -9.32 29.02 9.93
C LEU A 136 -10.35 29.37 8.84
N THR A 137 -11.26 28.46 8.52
CA THR A 137 -12.20 28.61 7.39
C THR A 137 -13.54 29.21 7.80
N SER A 138 -13.96 29.08 9.05
CA SER A 138 -15.27 29.53 9.53
C SER A 138 -15.17 30.78 10.40
N PRO A 139 -15.56 31.97 9.90
CA PRO A 139 -15.57 33.20 10.70
C PRO A 139 -16.60 33.13 11.83
N LEU A 140 -17.74 32.46 11.60
CA LEU A 140 -18.79 32.27 12.61
C LEU A 140 -18.27 31.45 13.81
N PHE A 141 -17.53 30.38 13.54
CA PHE A 141 -16.91 29.56 14.59
C PHE A 141 -15.91 30.40 15.40
N ARG A 142 -15.16 31.27 14.73
CA ARG A 142 -14.18 32.13 15.37
C ARG A 142 -14.83 33.14 16.31
N ASP A 143 -15.91 33.76 15.85
CA ASP A 143 -16.65 34.73 16.66
C ASP A 143 -17.30 34.04 17.86
N GLU A 144 -17.92 32.88 17.69
CA GLU A 144 -18.57 32.15 18.79
C GLU A 144 -17.58 31.60 19.83
N TYR A 145 -16.49 30.95 19.40
CA TYR A 145 -15.55 30.30 20.32
C TYR A 145 -14.46 31.23 20.87
N PHE A 146 -14.09 32.30 20.16
CA PHE A 146 -13.00 33.18 20.59
C PHE A 146 -13.46 34.55 21.10
N SER A 147 -14.73 34.95 20.91
CA SER A 147 -15.24 36.21 21.49
C SER A 147 -15.77 36.05 22.93
N GLU A 148 -16.29 34.88 23.30
CA GLU A 148 -16.99 34.69 24.59
C GLU A 148 -16.08 34.46 25.81
N GLY A 149 -14.75 34.33 25.63
CA GLY A 149 -13.80 34.37 26.74
C GLY A 149 -12.56 33.49 26.61
N TRP A 150 -11.54 33.79 27.41
CA TRP A 150 -10.23 33.11 27.41
C TRP A 150 -10.32 31.59 27.63
N PHE A 151 -11.32 31.13 28.39
CA PHE A 151 -11.50 29.70 28.70
C PHE A 151 -11.76 28.86 27.44
N ASN A 152 -12.68 29.29 26.57
CA ASN A 152 -13.03 28.56 25.33
C ASN A 152 -11.84 28.51 24.37
N LEU A 153 -11.09 29.62 24.26
CA LEU A 153 -9.86 29.68 23.48
C LEU A 153 -8.81 28.70 24.03
N THR A 154 -8.56 28.68 25.34
CA THR A 154 -7.58 27.75 25.94
C THR A 154 -7.98 26.29 25.78
N ALA A 155 -9.25 25.96 25.98
CA ALA A 155 -9.77 24.61 25.77
C ALA A 155 -9.62 24.17 24.32
N PHE A 156 -9.96 25.05 23.36
CA PHE A 156 -9.77 24.80 21.94
C PHE A 156 -8.30 24.53 21.61
N MET A 157 -7.39 25.40 22.05
CA MET A 157 -5.95 25.26 21.80
C MET A 157 -5.40 23.97 22.43
N ALA A 158 -5.84 23.61 23.64
CA ALA A 158 -5.43 22.37 24.31
C ALA A 158 -5.89 21.13 23.53
N VAL A 159 -7.16 21.08 23.12
CA VAL A 159 -7.71 19.95 22.33
C VAL A 159 -7.06 19.86 20.97
N ALA A 160 -6.94 20.97 20.23
CA ALA A 160 -6.30 21.01 18.93
C ALA A 160 -4.83 20.56 19.01
N THR A 161 -4.10 21.02 20.02
CA THR A 161 -2.70 20.59 20.24
C THR A 161 -2.62 19.11 20.59
N ALA A 162 -3.49 18.59 21.45
CA ALA A 162 -3.52 17.16 21.79
C ALA A 162 -3.85 16.28 20.57
N LEU A 163 -4.79 16.71 19.73
CA LEU A 163 -5.12 16.03 18.47
C LEU A 163 -3.95 16.06 17.48
N LEU A 164 -3.27 17.20 17.34
CA LEU A 164 -2.06 17.30 16.51
C LEU A 164 -0.95 16.38 17.00
N VAL A 165 -0.62 16.41 18.30
CA VAL A 165 0.42 15.57 18.90
C VAL A 165 0.08 14.09 18.72
N SER A 166 -1.15 13.67 19.05
CA SER A 166 -1.58 12.28 18.87
C SER A 166 -1.54 11.84 17.40
N GLY A 167 -1.93 12.72 16.47
CA GLY A 167 -1.80 12.51 15.02
C GLY A 167 -0.35 12.28 14.60
N PHE A 168 0.56 13.17 14.98
CA PHE A 168 1.99 13.05 14.67
C PHE A 168 2.60 11.76 15.22
N VAL A 169 2.21 11.34 16.42
CA VAL A 169 2.65 10.07 17.00
C VAL A 169 2.07 8.87 16.23
N ALA A 170 0.81 8.94 15.80
CA ALA A 170 0.13 7.85 15.09
C ALA A 170 0.59 7.67 13.62
N MET A 171 0.97 8.76 12.94
CA MET A 171 1.41 8.74 11.53
C MET A 171 2.44 7.65 11.19
N PRO A 172 3.59 7.53 11.89
CA PRO A 172 4.57 6.49 11.57
C PRO A 172 4.05 5.07 11.80
N HIS A 173 3.14 4.87 12.77
CA HIS A 173 2.55 3.55 13.03
C HIS A 173 1.63 3.12 11.90
N VAL A 174 0.78 4.02 11.40
CA VAL A 174 -0.11 3.73 10.27
C VAL A 174 0.68 3.54 8.97
N ALA A 175 1.72 4.35 8.75
CA ALA A 175 2.62 4.16 7.62
C ALA A 175 3.29 2.78 7.65
N ARG A 176 3.79 2.37 8.82
CA ARG A 176 4.38 1.04 9.03
C ARG A 176 3.37 -0.08 8.78
N LEU A 177 2.13 0.05 9.26
CA LEU A 177 1.07 -0.93 8.99
C LEU A 177 0.85 -1.07 7.48
N SER A 178 0.78 0.03 6.73
CA SER A 178 0.66 -0.02 5.26
C SER A 178 1.84 -0.75 4.63
N CYS A 179 3.06 -0.40 4.99
CA CYS A 179 4.28 -1.05 4.50
C CYS A 179 4.33 -2.56 4.83
N VAL A 180 3.89 -2.97 6.01
CA VAL A 180 3.80 -4.38 6.38
C VAL A 180 2.76 -5.09 5.50
N THR A 181 1.57 -4.52 5.32
CA THR A 181 0.54 -5.13 4.47
C THR A 181 0.99 -5.27 3.01
N THR A 182 1.63 -4.24 2.43
CA THR A 182 2.17 -4.31 1.07
C THR A 182 3.27 -5.36 0.94
N ARG A 183 4.17 -5.46 1.93
CA ARG A 183 5.22 -6.48 1.95
C ARG A 183 4.66 -7.91 2.09
N LEU A 184 3.64 -8.12 2.91
CA LEU A 184 2.97 -9.42 3.05
C LEU A 184 2.32 -9.84 1.74
N LEU A 185 1.56 -8.93 1.11
CA LEU A 185 0.98 -9.16 -0.22
C LEU A 185 2.08 -9.55 -1.22
N CYS A 186 3.15 -8.76 -1.28
CA CYS A 186 4.22 -9.00 -2.25
C CYS A 186 4.86 -10.37 -2.05
N ARG A 187 5.11 -10.77 -0.80
CA ARG A 187 5.71 -12.06 -0.46
C ARG A 187 4.78 -13.25 -0.79
N GLU A 188 3.48 -13.11 -0.59
CA GLU A 188 2.53 -14.19 -0.85
C GLU A 188 2.16 -14.31 -2.33
N VAL A 189 2.06 -13.18 -3.03
CA VAL A 189 1.53 -13.12 -4.39
C VAL A 189 2.61 -13.12 -5.46
N PHE A 190 3.77 -12.52 -5.18
CA PHE A 190 4.84 -12.33 -6.16
C PHE A 190 6.15 -12.94 -5.66
N SER A 191 6.45 -14.16 -6.10
CA SER A 191 7.72 -14.85 -5.77
C SER A 191 8.97 -14.15 -6.31
N THR A 192 8.82 -13.24 -7.29
CA THR A 192 9.89 -12.48 -7.92
C THR A 192 10.25 -11.20 -7.18
N ILE A 193 9.45 -10.77 -6.19
CA ILE A 193 9.73 -9.57 -5.39
C ILE A 193 10.57 -9.96 -4.18
N TYR A 194 11.67 -9.25 -3.97
CA TYR A 194 12.59 -9.49 -2.87
C TYR A 194 13.02 -8.18 -2.19
N THR A 195 13.41 -8.28 -0.93
CA THR A 195 14.09 -7.21 -0.19
C THR A 195 15.60 -7.34 -0.38
N ARG A 196 16.35 -6.25 -0.21
CA ARG A 196 17.82 -6.22 -0.45
C ARG A 196 18.59 -7.33 0.27
N ASP A 197 18.15 -7.73 1.46
CA ASP A 197 18.79 -8.78 2.27
C ASP A 197 18.46 -10.22 1.81
N TYR A 198 17.52 -10.37 0.88
CA TYR A 198 17.14 -11.63 0.28
C TYR A 198 17.49 -11.59 -1.20
N VAL A 199 18.76 -11.82 -1.53
CA VAL A 199 19.12 -12.18 -2.92
C VAL A 199 18.76 -13.65 -3.08
N PRO A 200 17.78 -14.03 -3.91
CA PRO A 200 17.60 -15.43 -4.25
C PRO A 200 18.89 -15.86 -4.95
N SER A 201 19.63 -16.79 -4.34
CA SER A 201 20.71 -17.48 -5.03
C SER A 201 20.08 -18.22 -6.21
N VAL A 202 20.16 -17.61 -7.39
CA VAL A 202 19.86 -18.27 -8.66
C VAL A 202 20.69 -19.55 -8.68
N PRO A 203 20.11 -20.75 -8.85
CA PRO A 203 20.91 -21.88 -9.28
C PRO A 203 21.45 -21.50 -10.65
N GLN A 204 22.73 -21.16 -10.73
CA GLN A 204 23.45 -21.20 -11.99
C GLN A 204 23.26 -22.63 -12.52
N GLN A 205 22.37 -22.80 -13.50
CA GLN A 205 22.49 -23.89 -14.46
C GLN A 205 23.43 -23.37 -15.54
N PRO A 206 24.70 -23.82 -15.61
CA PRO A 206 25.44 -23.74 -16.84
C PRO A 206 24.82 -24.76 -17.79
N LEU A 207 24.34 -24.27 -18.91
CA LEU A 207 24.10 -25.06 -20.10
C LEU A 207 25.46 -25.59 -20.58
N ASP A 208 25.84 -26.80 -20.14
CA ASP A 208 26.90 -27.57 -20.78
C ASP A 208 26.37 -28.95 -21.17
N SER A 209 26.16 -29.05 -22.48
CA SER A 209 25.86 -30.26 -23.23
C SER A 209 27.10 -31.16 -23.31
N THR A 210 27.20 -32.18 -22.45
CA THR A 210 27.89 -33.47 -22.72
C THR A 210 27.75 -34.47 -21.54
N LEU A 211 26.85 -35.48 -21.68
CA LEU A 211 26.91 -36.89 -21.21
C LEU A 211 27.15 -37.25 -19.69
N PRO A 212 26.83 -38.47 -19.19
CA PRO A 212 25.77 -39.45 -19.49
C PRO A 212 24.78 -39.70 -18.33
N SER A 213 23.63 -40.26 -18.69
CA SER A 213 22.65 -40.92 -17.81
C SER A 213 23.27 -42.03 -16.96
N TYR A 214 23.14 -41.94 -15.63
CA TYR A 214 23.29 -43.07 -14.71
C TYR A 214 21.95 -43.38 -14.04
N GLY A 215 21.33 -44.48 -14.48
CA GLY A 215 20.20 -45.10 -13.81
C GLY A 215 20.67 -45.90 -12.59
N THR A 216 19.96 -45.75 -11.48
CA THR A 216 20.06 -46.66 -10.33
C THR A 216 18.88 -47.63 -10.36
N LYS A 217 19.23 -48.90 -10.60
CA LYS A 217 18.34 -50.05 -10.60
C LYS A 217 17.82 -50.31 -9.18
N GLN A 218 16.52 -50.57 -9.04
CA GLN A 218 15.95 -51.30 -7.90
C GLN A 218 16.53 -52.72 -7.83
N PRO A 219 16.88 -53.25 -6.65
CA PRO A 219 16.98 -54.68 -6.44
C PRO A 219 15.66 -55.20 -5.85
N THR A 220 14.89 -55.91 -6.67
CA THR A 220 13.94 -56.94 -6.24
C THR A 220 14.71 -58.11 -5.64
N GLN A 221 14.40 -58.49 -4.40
CA GLN A 221 14.77 -59.78 -3.82
C GLN A 221 13.47 -60.58 -3.61
N GLN A 222 13.30 -61.65 -4.39
CA GLN A 222 12.37 -62.75 -4.15
C GLN A 222 13.18 -63.89 -3.53
N VAL A 223 12.76 -64.37 -2.36
CA VAL A 223 12.24 -65.74 -2.14
C VAL A 223 11.15 -65.63 -1.08
#